data_AF-A0A8T2V3G2-F1
#
_entry.id   AF-A0A8T2V3G2-F1
#
_cell.length_a   1.000
_cell.length_b   1.000
_cell.length_c   1.000
_cell.angle_alpha   90.00
_cell.angle_beta   90.00
_cell.angle_gamma   90.00
#
_symmetry.space_group_name_H-M   'P 1'
#
loop_
_entity.id
_entity.type
_entity.pdbx_description
1 polymer ?
#
loop_
_entity_poly.entity_id
_entity_poly.type
_entity_poly.pdbx_seq_one_letter_code
_entity_poly.pdbx_strand_id
1 'polypeptide(L)'
;MADRCEMYQKVAEGLKQCSAMLPFPGSLAVESASRLVLVITAFMQLKAVQEQQIELADRLAQRTVEISNLIERNQRQLCRDEGASSFILRFLDCVRVINSFIECSSPAEKQRSLRKRIWDKFTVGVGAAMGTSVTASTEAFEKHSRVLDSLQFDFQSYLISSEANIGPHLLIKHPDIRVFWKCRLTNQVETKWEYFWDHFLDEFPQLKEIFDTEAGEEMREIFENLTNSRCPGAVDPKELDAIFQPLNQPVEMIVREHLKNHLSSNSVLKIATTIDPSMQGEVQQWTGYWILASHKGVMDLELFVTYDHQVLGSGEDEVGKFTIEGEELAANVNFTKHYVNAHIVNYEGKRVGKDRIEGSWSLSVDMFGDWSRGEFLLENVVRHEDHEDSSLRRDAICWLQQVACLNRVRNWNGFYEQFDENYEMETSFVFTPSGRVHGKGNDSIGFYTWCGDSAVKRTEERE
;
A
#
# COMPACT_ATOMS: atom_id res chain seq x y z
N MET A 1 38.18 10.03 0.41
CA MET A 1 36.87 9.60 0.95
C MET A 1 37.00 8.40 1.88
N ALA A 2 37.78 7.37 1.55
CA ALA A 2 38.01 6.20 2.41
C ALA A 2 38.43 6.58 3.85
N ASP A 3 39.40 7.48 4.02
CA ASP A 3 39.90 7.90 5.35
C ASP A 3 38.85 8.59 6.22
N ARG A 4 37.85 9.26 5.62
CA ARG A 4 36.79 9.96 6.37
C ARG A 4 35.68 9.00 6.77
N CYS A 5 35.31 8.05 5.92
CA CYS A 5 34.39 6.97 6.28
C CYS A 5 34.95 6.13 7.43
N GLU A 6 36.25 5.82 7.39
CA GLU A 6 36.93 5.09 8.46
C GLU A 6 36.94 5.90 9.77
N MET A 7 37.17 7.22 9.70
CA MET A 7 37.08 8.10 10.87
C MET A 7 35.66 8.10 11.46
N TYR A 8 34.61 8.14 10.64
CA TYR A 8 33.22 8.15 11.10
C TYR A 8 32.77 6.81 11.68
N GLN A 9 33.22 5.69 11.11
CA GLN A 9 33.04 4.37 11.70
C GLN A 9 33.71 4.28 13.07
N LYS A 10 34.96 4.75 13.21
CA LYS A 10 35.67 4.78 14.50
C LYS A 10 34.97 5.64 15.55
N VAL A 11 34.40 6.78 15.16
CA VAL A 11 33.60 7.62 16.07
C VAL A 11 32.30 6.93 16.50
N ALA A 12 31.60 6.27 15.57
CA ALA A 12 30.39 5.51 15.88
C ALA A 12 30.68 4.30 16.80
N GLU A 13 31.76 3.57 16.53
CA GLU A 13 32.25 2.46 17.38
C GLU A 13 32.59 2.95 18.79
N GLY A 14 33.31 4.07 18.90
CA GLY A 14 33.67 4.68 20.18
C GLY A 14 32.45 5.12 21.00
N LEU A 15 31.44 5.72 20.35
CA LEU A 15 30.20 6.12 21.02
C LEU A 15 29.39 4.90 21.51
N LYS A 16 29.41 3.80 20.75
CA LYS A 16 28.76 2.52 21.13
C LYS A 16 29.46 1.87 22.33
N GLN A 17 30.79 1.92 22.37
CA GLN A 17 31.58 1.45 23.52
C GLN A 17 31.34 2.31 24.77
N CYS A 18 31.27 3.64 24.63
CA CYS A 18 30.96 4.53 25.74
C CYS A 18 29.54 4.30 26.30
N SER A 19 28.55 3.99 25.45
CA SER A 19 27.20 3.67 25.91
C SER A 19 27.14 2.36 26.71
N ALA A 20 27.98 1.38 26.36
CA ALA A 20 28.07 0.10 27.05
C ALA A 20 28.77 0.18 28.42
N MET A 21 29.52 1.26 28.70
CA MET A 21 30.24 1.46 29.98
C MET A 21 29.44 2.21 31.04
N LEU A 22 28.22 2.69 30.76
CA LEU A 22 27.42 3.43 31.73
C LEU A 22 26.61 2.48 32.64
N PRO A 23 26.80 2.52 33.97
CA PRO A 23 26.38 1.43 34.86
C PRO A 23 24.90 1.46 35.31
N PHE A 24 24.02 2.22 34.66
CA PHE A 24 22.60 2.26 35.05
C PHE A 24 21.67 2.39 33.82
N PRO A 25 21.02 1.28 33.40
CA PRO A 25 19.92 1.36 32.45
C PRO A 25 18.71 2.00 33.15
N GLY A 26 18.27 3.17 32.68
CA GLY A 26 17.11 3.90 33.20
C GLY A 26 17.35 5.35 33.59
N SER A 27 18.58 5.86 33.56
CA SER A 27 18.78 7.31 33.74
C SER A 27 18.43 8.07 32.45
N LEU A 28 17.72 9.19 32.61
CA LEU A 28 17.36 10.13 31.53
C LEU A 28 18.57 10.54 30.66
N ALA A 29 19.77 10.46 31.22
CA ALA A 29 21.03 10.75 30.54
C ALA A 29 21.42 9.72 29.47
N VAL A 30 21.15 8.42 29.70
CA VAL A 30 21.45 7.34 28.74
C VAL A 30 20.51 7.40 27.54
N GLU A 31 19.24 7.71 27.78
CA GLU A 31 18.26 7.91 26.71
C GLU A 31 18.58 9.16 25.88
N SER A 32 18.97 10.26 26.54
CA SER A 32 19.40 11.49 25.87
C SER A 32 20.67 11.29 25.03
N ALA A 33 21.64 10.52 25.53
CA ALA A 33 22.86 10.17 24.78
C ALA A 33 22.55 9.31 23.54
N SER A 34 21.64 8.33 23.68
CA SER A 34 21.23 7.47 22.56
C SER A 34 20.49 8.26 21.46
N ARG A 35 19.62 9.20 21.85
CA ARG A 35 18.96 10.12 20.90
C ARG A 35 19.94 11.05 20.20
N LEU A 36 20.97 11.54 20.91
CA LEU A 36 22.02 12.39 20.32
C LEU A 36 22.84 11.62 19.27
N VAL A 37 23.16 10.34 19.52
CA VAL A 37 23.87 9.48 18.57
C VAL A 37 23.05 9.25 17.29
N LEU A 38 21.73 9.05 17.40
CA LEU A 38 20.84 8.92 16.25
C LEU A 38 20.78 10.22 15.42
N VAL A 39 20.68 11.37 16.07
CA VAL A 39 20.67 12.68 15.39
C VAL A 39 21.99 12.95 14.67
N ILE A 40 23.13 12.66 15.32
CA ILE A 40 24.45 12.81 14.69
C ILE A 40 24.55 11.85 13.49
N THR A 41 24.13 10.59 13.62
CA THR A 41 24.17 9.62 12.52
C THR A 41 23.31 10.06 11.33
N ALA A 42 22.09 10.56 11.57
CA ALA A 42 21.22 11.08 10.52
C ALA A 42 21.82 12.32 9.84
N PHE A 43 22.40 13.25 10.61
CA PHE A 43 23.06 14.44 10.07
C PHE A 43 24.26 14.08 9.20
N MET A 44 25.00 13.04 9.59
CA MET A 44 26.15 12.54 8.86
C MET A 44 25.76 11.84 7.54
N GLN A 45 24.66 11.09 7.53
CA GLN A 45 24.08 10.53 6.30
C GLN A 45 23.58 11.64 5.37
N LEU A 46 22.92 12.67 5.93
CA LEU A 46 22.46 13.83 5.15
C LEU A 46 23.62 14.57 4.51
N LYS A 47 24.73 14.74 5.24
CA LYS A 47 25.96 15.36 4.73
C LYS A 47 26.61 14.53 3.63
N ALA A 48 26.64 13.20 3.75
CA ALA A 48 27.15 12.32 2.71
C ALA A 48 26.32 12.42 1.41
N VAL A 49 24.99 12.50 1.51
CA VAL A 49 24.10 12.74 0.36
C VAL A 49 24.35 14.13 -0.24
N GLN A 50 24.56 15.15 0.58
CA GLN A 50 24.89 16.50 0.12
C GLN A 50 26.24 16.54 -0.62
N GLU A 51 27.25 15.83 -0.11
CA GLU A 51 28.57 15.71 -0.76
C GLU A 51 28.48 14.97 -2.11
N GLN A 52 27.64 13.91 -2.22
CA GLN A 52 27.36 13.25 -3.50
C GLN A 52 26.64 14.17 -4.50
N GLN A 53 25.72 15.01 -4.03
CA GLN A 53 25.05 16.00 -4.88
C GLN A 53 26.02 17.09 -5.37
N ILE A 54 26.97 17.52 -4.53
CA ILE A 54 28.03 18.45 -4.92
C ILE A 54 28.93 17.81 -5.99
N GLU A 55 29.33 16.55 -5.82
CA GLU A 55 30.17 15.85 -6.81
C GLU A 55 29.44 15.68 -8.17
N LEU A 56 28.14 15.42 -8.15
CA LEU A 56 27.32 15.37 -9.37
C LEU A 56 27.22 16.75 -10.03
N ALA A 57 27.05 17.81 -9.25
CA ALA A 57 27.04 19.18 -9.75
C ALA A 57 28.39 19.58 -10.38
N ASP A 58 29.51 19.19 -9.77
CA ASP A 58 30.86 19.41 -10.32
C ASP A 58 31.07 18.65 -11.65
N ARG A 59 30.60 17.40 -11.74
CA ARG A 59 30.65 16.62 -12.99
C ARG A 59 29.80 17.26 -14.09
N LEU A 60 28.63 17.79 -13.76
CA LEU A 60 27.77 18.53 -14.70
C LEU A 60 28.42 19.85 -15.13
N ALA A 61 29.06 20.57 -14.21
CA ALA A 61 29.81 21.78 -14.53
C ALA A 61 30.98 21.49 -15.49
N GLN A 62 31.74 20.41 -15.22
CA GLN A 62 32.85 19.99 -16.09
C GLN A 62 32.37 19.60 -17.49
N ARG A 63 31.27 18.85 -17.60
CA ARG A 63 30.64 18.53 -18.90
C ARG A 63 30.16 19.77 -19.64
N THR A 64 29.62 20.75 -18.91
CA THR A 64 29.18 22.02 -19.50
C THR A 64 30.36 22.80 -20.10
N VAL A 65 31.51 22.81 -19.42
CA VAL A 65 32.76 23.41 -19.94
C VAL A 65 33.27 22.68 -21.18
N GLU A 66 33.25 21.34 -21.20
CA GLU A 66 33.64 20.54 -22.37
C GLU A 66 32.77 20.86 -23.59
N ILE A 67 31.45 20.94 -23.40
CA ILE A 67 30.50 21.31 -24.46
C ILE A 67 30.76 22.73 -24.96
N SER A 68 30.99 23.68 -24.04
CA SER A 68 31.30 25.07 -24.40
C SER A 68 32.57 25.16 -25.26
N ASN A 69 33.62 24.44 -24.87
CA ASN A 69 34.88 24.38 -25.63
C ASN A 69 34.70 23.72 -27.01
N LEU A 70 33.83 22.70 -27.10
CA LEU A 70 33.50 22.04 -28.37
C LEU A 70 32.77 23.02 -29.32
N ILE A 71 31.83 23.80 -28.78
CA ILE A 71 31.11 24.83 -29.53
C ILE A 71 32.07 25.91 -30.01
N GLU A 72 32.98 26.38 -29.17
CA GLU A 72 33.97 27.40 -29.52
C GLU A 72 34.95 26.93 -30.60
N ARG A 73 35.40 25.66 -30.53
CA ARG A 73 36.23 25.05 -31.59
C ARG A 73 35.50 24.99 -32.93
N ASN A 74 34.21 24.67 -32.89
CA ASN A 74 33.37 24.57 -34.09
C ASN A 74 32.81 25.92 -34.57
N GLN A 75 32.92 26.98 -33.76
CA GLN A 75 32.45 28.33 -34.07
C GLN A 75 33.10 28.89 -35.35
N ARG A 76 34.38 28.58 -35.60
CA ARG A 76 35.06 28.98 -36.85
C ARG A 76 34.48 28.31 -38.10
N GLN A 77 33.85 27.15 -37.94
CA GLN A 77 33.22 26.40 -39.02
C GLN A 77 31.75 26.83 -39.21
N LEU A 78 31.09 27.28 -38.14
CA LEU A 78 29.71 27.77 -38.12
C LEU A 78 29.57 29.26 -38.54
N CYS A 79 30.60 30.10 -38.36
CA CYS A 79 30.56 31.52 -38.72
C CYS A 79 30.63 31.84 -40.23
N ARG A 80 30.43 30.86 -41.12
CA ARG A 80 30.24 31.13 -42.56
C ARG A 80 28.77 31.37 -42.93
N ASP A 81 27.87 31.20 -41.98
CA ASP A 81 26.43 31.33 -42.17
C ASP A 81 25.89 32.46 -41.26
N GLU A 82 25.53 33.61 -41.83
CA GLU A 82 25.20 34.83 -41.08
C GLU A 82 24.01 34.66 -40.11
N GLY A 83 23.15 33.67 -40.34
CA GLY A 83 22.04 33.32 -39.43
C GLY A 83 22.47 32.56 -38.17
N ALA A 84 23.56 31.79 -38.22
CA ALA A 84 24.00 30.93 -37.13
C ALA A 84 24.67 31.71 -35.98
N SER A 85 25.31 32.85 -36.27
CA SER A 85 26.04 33.64 -35.28
C SER A 85 25.15 34.24 -34.19
N SER A 86 23.92 34.65 -34.52
CA SER A 86 22.96 35.18 -33.53
C SER A 86 22.46 34.10 -32.56
N PHE A 87 22.17 32.90 -33.09
CA PHE A 87 21.72 31.77 -32.29
C PHE A 87 22.82 31.25 -31.35
N ILE A 88 24.06 31.11 -31.86
CA ILE A 88 25.20 30.64 -31.06
C ILE A 88 25.49 31.62 -29.91
N LEU A 89 25.45 32.93 -30.17
CA LEU A 89 25.66 33.93 -29.11
C LEU A 89 24.56 33.86 -28.02
N ARG A 90 23.30 33.66 -28.41
CA ARG A 90 22.18 33.53 -27.45
C ARG A 90 22.18 32.20 -26.71
N PHE A 91 22.60 31.11 -27.36
CA PHE A 91 22.80 29.81 -26.72
C PHE A 91 23.93 29.86 -25.68
N LEU A 92 25.05 30.51 -26.01
CA LEU A 92 26.15 30.73 -25.07
C LEU A 92 25.72 31.61 -23.89
N ASP A 93 24.84 32.58 -24.08
CA ASP A 93 24.26 33.34 -22.97
C ASP A 93 23.32 32.49 -22.09
N CYS A 94 22.54 31.57 -22.67
CA CYS A 94 21.78 30.58 -21.90
C CYS A 94 22.69 29.65 -21.08
N VAL A 95 23.78 29.15 -21.68
CA VAL A 95 24.78 28.32 -20.98
C VAL A 95 25.45 29.10 -19.84
N ARG A 96 25.75 30.38 -20.03
CA ARG A 96 26.28 31.26 -18.96
C ARG A 96 25.29 31.45 -17.81
N VAL A 97 23.99 31.59 -18.11
CA VAL A 97 22.94 31.67 -17.09
C VAL A 97 22.81 30.35 -16.32
N ILE A 98 22.89 29.21 -17.01
CA ILE A 98 22.89 27.88 -16.37
C ILE A 98 24.13 27.69 -15.49
N ASN A 99 25.31 28.09 -15.94
CA ASN A 99 26.52 28.07 -15.10
C ASN A 99 26.38 28.97 -13.86
N SER A 100 25.79 30.16 -14.00
CA SER A 100 25.51 31.03 -12.84
C SER A 100 24.47 30.45 -11.86
N PHE A 101 23.60 29.56 -12.34
CA PHE A 101 22.65 28.79 -11.53
C PHE A 101 23.35 27.67 -10.74
N ILE A 102 24.36 27.02 -11.33
CA ILE A 102 25.17 25.98 -10.68
C ILE A 102 26.08 26.60 -9.58
N GLU A 103 26.63 27.79 -9.81
CA GLU A 103 27.51 28.48 -8.84
C GLU A 103 26.76 29.06 -7.63
N CYS A 104 25.43 29.24 -7.69
CA CYS A 104 24.64 29.81 -6.59
C CYS A 104 24.14 28.74 -5.61
N SER A 105 24.97 28.38 -4.63
CA SER A 105 24.56 27.59 -3.46
C SER A 105 23.63 28.41 -2.52
N SER A 106 22.31 28.42 -2.72
CA SER A 106 21.38 29.07 -1.76
C SER A 106 19.95 28.50 -1.77
N PRO A 107 19.12 28.75 -0.72
CA PRO A 107 17.87 28.04 -0.43
C PRO A 107 16.77 28.17 -1.49
N ALA A 108 15.82 27.21 -1.45
CA ALA A 108 14.74 26.97 -2.41
C ALA A 108 13.89 28.21 -2.79
N GLU A 109 13.77 29.20 -1.90
CA GLU A 109 12.98 30.42 -2.14
C GLU A 109 13.67 31.37 -3.14
N LYS A 110 15.01 31.44 -3.11
CA LYS A 110 15.80 32.16 -4.13
C LYS A 110 15.76 31.43 -5.48
N GLN A 111 15.69 30.10 -5.47
CA GLN A 111 15.55 29.31 -6.69
C GLN A 111 14.20 29.55 -7.39
N ARG A 112 13.09 29.71 -6.65
CA ARG A 112 11.77 30.07 -7.24
C ARG A 112 11.78 31.48 -7.85
N SER A 113 12.29 32.47 -7.13
CA SER A 113 12.41 33.86 -7.63
C SER A 113 13.29 33.94 -8.88
N LEU A 114 14.38 33.17 -8.91
CA LEU A 114 15.30 33.12 -10.04
C LEU A 114 14.72 32.37 -11.25
N ARG A 115 14.01 31.25 -11.04
CA ARG A 115 13.26 30.54 -12.09
C ARG A 115 12.25 31.44 -12.79
N LYS A 116 11.52 32.25 -12.01
CA LYS A 116 10.56 33.22 -12.54
C LYS A 116 11.27 34.29 -13.40
N ARG A 117 12.39 34.86 -12.91
CA ARG A 117 13.17 35.85 -13.68
C ARG A 117 13.78 35.28 -14.98
N ILE A 118 14.16 33.99 -14.97
CA ILE A 118 14.66 33.30 -16.17
C ILE A 118 13.52 33.10 -17.18
N TRP A 119 12.36 32.63 -16.71
CA TRP A 119 11.17 32.44 -17.55
C TRP A 119 10.68 33.75 -18.17
N ASP A 120 10.66 34.84 -17.38
CA ASP A 120 10.26 36.18 -17.83
C ASP A 120 11.24 36.74 -18.87
N LYS A 121 12.55 36.52 -18.71
CA LYS A 121 13.55 36.93 -19.71
C LYS A 121 13.48 36.10 -20.99
N PHE A 122 13.17 34.81 -20.87
CA PHE A 122 12.98 33.93 -22.01
C PHE A 122 11.75 34.35 -22.83
N THR A 123 10.61 34.60 -22.18
CA THR A 123 9.38 35.07 -22.85
C THR A 123 9.54 36.48 -23.45
N VAL A 124 10.23 37.41 -22.79
CA VAL A 124 10.53 38.73 -23.37
C VAL A 124 11.48 38.63 -24.56
N GLY A 125 12.47 37.73 -24.51
CA GLY A 125 13.39 37.47 -25.63
C GLY A 125 12.70 36.85 -26.85
N VAL A 126 11.72 35.97 -26.63
CA VAL A 126 10.90 35.35 -27.68
C VAL A 126 9.89 36.35 -28.26
N GLY A 127 9.24 37.17 -27.41
CA GLY A 127 8.32 38.21 -27.85
C GLY A 127 8.98 39.33 -28.67
N ALA A 128 10.20 39.73 -28.30
CA ALA A 128 10.97 40.72 -29.07
C ALA A 128 11.47 40.18 -30.43
N ALA A 129 11.69 38.86 -30.55
CA ALA A 129 12.06 38.21 -31.81
C ALA A 129 10.89 38.14 -32.81
N MET A 130 9.63 38.22 -32.34
CA MET A 130 8.43 38.25 -33.18
C MET A 130 8.10 39.65 -33.72
N GLY A 131 8.86 40.69 -33.33
CA GLY A 131 8.59 42.09 -33.66
C GLY A 131 9.27 42.66 -34.91
N THR A 132 10.11 41.89 -35.62
CA THR A 132 10.75 42.37 -36.85
C THR A 132 10.40 41.50 -38.05
N SER A 133 9.54 42.06 -38.92
CA SER A 133 9.33 41.69 -40.32
C SER A 133 9.12 40.20 -40.61
N VAL A 134 7.88 39.76 -40.41
CA VAL A 134 7.32 38.52 -40.95
C VAL A 134 7.29 38.59 -42.48
N THR A 135 8.27 37.99 -43.15
CA THR A 135 8.12 37.44 -44.52
C THR A 135 9.27 36.50 -44.93
N ALA A 136 10.38 36.45 -44.19
CA ALA A 136 11.44 35.49 -44.46
C ALA A 136 11.38 34.27 -43.51
N SER A 137 10.91 33.16 -44.09
CA SER A 137 11.17 31.76 -43.70
C SER A 137 10.33 31.12 -42.59
N THR A 138 9.08 30.85 -42.93
CA THR A 138 8.30 29.72 -42.39
C THR A 138 9.10 28.41 -42.43
N GLU A 139 9.97 28.25 -43.43
CA GLU A 139 10.86 27.08 -43.60
C GLU A 139 11.95 27.00 -42.52
N ALA A 140 12.51 28.14 -42.07
CA ALA A 140 13.45 28.14 -40.95
C ALA A 140 12.71 27.86 -39.64
N PHE A 141 11.49 28.37 -39.47
CA PHE A 141 10.67 28.09 -38.29
C PHE A 141 10.31 26.59 -38.19
N GLU A 142 9.89 25.95 -39.30
CA GLU A 142 9.66 24.51 -39.33
C GLU A 142 10.92 23.70 -39.06
N LYS A 143 12.07 24.12 -39.61
CA LYS A 143 13.34 23.44 -39.37
C LYS A 143 13.79 23.55 -37.91
N HIS A 144 13.57 24.70 -37.26
CA HIS A 144 13.92 24.90 -35.85
C HIS A 144 12.90 24.25 -34.90
N SER A 145 11.61 24.21 -35.24
CA SER A 145 10.61 23.42 -34.49
C SER A 145 11.00 21.95 -34.48
N ARG A 146 11.34 21.37 -35.65
CA ARG A 146 11.81 19.98 -35.74
C ARG A 146 13.07 19.71 -34.92
N VAL A 147 13.98 20.68 -34.80
CA VAL A 147 15.18 20.55 -33.94
C VAL A 147 14.82 20.62 -32.46
N LEU A 148 13.88 21.48 -32.06
CA LEU A 148 13.39 21.55 -30.67
C LEU A 148 12.58 20.31 -30.31
N ASP A 149 11.75 19.80 -31.21
CA ASP A 149 11.00 18.55 -31.07
C ASP A 149 11.97 17.35 -31.00
N SER A 150 13.02 17.35 -31.82
CA SER A 150 14.10 16.34 -31.74
C SER A 150 14.86 16.43 -30.43
N LEU A 151 15.22 17.62 -29.96
CA LEU A 151 15.93 17.80 -28.68
C LEU A 151 15.05 17.46 -27.48
N GLN A 152 13.75 17.76 -27.54
CA GLN A 152 12.79 17.35 -26.52
C GLN A 152 12.61 15.83 -26.52
N PHE A 153 12.55 15.21 -27.71
CA PHE A 153 12.51 13.76 -27.87
C PHE A 153 13.79 13.10 -27.39
N ASP A 154 14.96 13.66 -27.70
CA ASP A 154 16.27 13.16 -27.26
C ASP A 154 16.44 13.35 -25.75
N PHE A 155 15.93 14.44 -25.17
CA PHE A 155 15.97 14.68 -23.73
C PHE A 155 14.99 13.80 -22.95
N GLN A 156 13.79 13.57 -23.48
CA GLN A 156 12.86 12.58 -22.93
C GLN A 156 13.40 11.16 -23.08
N SER A 157 13.98 10.82 -24.24
CA SER A 157 14.66 9.53 -24.46
C SER A 157 15.88 9.38 -23.56
N TYR A 158 16.60 10.47 -23.27
CA TYR A 158 17.72 10.47 -22.34
C TYR A 158 17.25 10.30 -20.90
N LEU A 159 16.16 10.97 -20.47
CA LEU A 159 15.55 10.77 -19.16
C LEU A 159 15.03 9.35 -18.99
N ILE A 160 14.33 8.82 -19.99
CA ILE A 160 13.87 7.42 -20.05
C ILE A 160 15.08 6.47 -20.04
N SER A 161 16.18 6.79 -20.74
CA SER A 161 17.41 6.00 -20.71
C SER A 161 18.19 6.10 -19.39
N SER A 162 18.05 7.22 -18.67
CA SER A 162 18.66 7.43 -17.36
C SER A 162 17.88 6.71 -16.26
N GLU A 163 16.55 6.61 -16.40
CA GLU A 163 15.71 5.68 -15.63
C GLU A 163 15.96 4.22 -16.06
N ALA A 164 16.20 3.93 -17.34
CA ALA A 164 16.53 2.59 -17.82
C ALA A 164 17.93 2.09 -17.39
N ASN A 165 18.84 2.99 -17.04
CA ASN A 165 20.14 2.65 -16.45
C ASN A 165 20.04 2.32 -14.95
N ILE A 166 18.95 2.71 -14.30
CA ILE A 166 18.58 2.27 -12.97
C ILE A 166 17.78 0.98 -13.20
N GLY A 167 18.40 -0.18 -12.98
CA GLY A 167 17.73 -1.47 -13.21
C GLY A 167 16.32 -1.48 -12.60
N PRO A 168 15.26 -1.94 -13.30
CA PRO A 168 13.85 -1.77 -12.88
C PRO A 168 13.54 -2.20 -11.45
N HIS A 169 14.27 -3.19 -10.93
CA HIS A 169 14.21 -3.61 -9.54
C HIS A 169 14.46 -2.46 -8.53
N LEU A 170 15.26 -1.45 -8.87
CA LEU A 170 15.55 -0.31 -8.01
C LEU A 170 14.34 0.61 -7.79
N LEU A 171 13.27 0.46 -8.57
CA LEU A 171 11.99 1.11 -8.34
C LEU A 171 11.21 0.48 -7.17
N ILE A 172 11.53 -0.76 -6.83
CA ILE A 172 10.92 -1.50 -5.71
C ILE A 172 11.68 -1.19 -4.44
N LYS A 173 11.02 -0.54 -3.49
CA LYS A 173 11.57 -0.17 -2.20
C LYS A 173 11.56 -1.35 -1.23
N HIS A 174 10.57 -2.25 -1.30
CA HIS A 174 10.52 -3.42 -0.43
C HIS A 174 11.72 -4.36 -0.71
N PRO A 175 12.56 -4.69 0.29
CA PRO A 175 13.82 -5.41 0.05
C PRO A 175 13.60 -6.80 -0.56
N ASP A 176 12.68 -7.60 -0.02
CA ASP A 176 12.45 -8.97 -0.50
C ASP A 176 11.90 -8.99 -1.93
N ILE A 177 10.94 -8.13 -2.23
CA ILE A 177 10.37 -7.98 -3.57
C ILE A 177 11.40 -7.44 -4.57
N ARG A 178 12.28 -6.52 -4.13
CA ARG A 178 13.39 -6.03 -4.96
C ARG A 178 14.36 -7.15 -5.32
N VAL A 179 14.71 -7.99 -4.34
CA VAL A 179 15.59 -9.15 -4.54
C VAL A 179 14.91 -10.14 -5.48
N PHE A 180 13.64 -10.49 -5.25
CA PHE A 180 12.83 -11.34 -6.13
C PHE A 180 12.85 -10.82 -7.57
N TRP A 181 12.50 -9.55 -7.79
CA TRP A 181 12.46 -8.95 -9.14
C TRP A 181 13.82 -9.02 -9.82
N LYS A 182 14.88 -8.63 -9.10
CA LYS A 182 16.25 -8.66 -9.62
C LYS A 182 16.69 -10.07 -10.00
N CYS A 183 16.36 -11.07 -9.17
CA CYS A 183 16.82 -12.45 -9.35
C CYS A 183 16.00 -13.23 -10.40
N ARG A 184 14.68 -13.04 -10.45
CA ARG A 184 13.77 -13.83 -11.30
C ARG A 184 13.38 -13.12 -12.59
N LEU A 185 13.22 -11.80 -12.54
CA LEU A 185 12.72 -10.97 -13.64
C LEU A 185 13.83 -10.10 -14.24
N THR A 186 15.01 -10.06 -13.62
CA THR A 186 16.22 -9.41 -14.11
C THR A 186 16.05 -7.90 -14.36
N ASN A 187 16.35 -7.44 -15.57
CA ASN A 187 16.23 -6.05 -16.00
C ASN A 187 14.94 -5.79 -16.80
N GLN A 188 13.93 -6.66 -16.68
CA GLN A 188 12.64 -6.43 -17.32
C GLN A 188 11.92 -5.24 -16.66
N VAL A 189 11.45 -4.32 -17.50
CA VAL A 189 10.65 -3.14 -17.10
C VAL A 189 9.19 -3.51 -16.82
N GLU A 190 8.74 -4.67 -17.32
CA GLU A 190 7.44 -5.28 -17.13
C GLU A 190 7.55 -6.78 -17.40
N THR A 191 6.67 -7.60 -16.82
CA THR A 191 6.59 -9.04 -17.10
C THR A 191 5.14 -9.46 -17.26
N LYS A 192 4.86 -10.47 -18.10
CA LYS A 192 3.52 -11.04 -18.23
C LYS A 192 3.05 -11.60 -16.88
N TRP A 193 1.77 -11.42 -16.58
CA TRP A 193 1.15 -11.86 -15.32
C TRP A 193 1.41 -13.33 -15.02
N GLU A 194 1.11 -14.24 -15.95
CA GLU A 194 1.32 -15.69 -15.76
C GLU A 194 2.78 -16.03 -15.39
N TYR A 195 3.74 -15.41 -16.09
CA TYR A 195 5.16 -15.64 -15.81
C TYR A 195 5.59 -15.08 -14.45
N PHE A 196 5.08 -13.89 -14.09
CA PHE A 196 5.28 -13.30 -12.77
C PHE A 196 4.73 -14.22 -11.68
N TRP A 197 3.49 -14.65 -11.82
CA TRP A 197 2.74 -15.40 -10.81
C TRP A 197 3.42 -16.73 -10.47
N ASP A 198 3.80 -17.51 -11.48
CA ASP A 198 4.50 -18.78 -11.30
C ASP A 198 5.80 -18.61 -10.50
N HIS A 199 6.62 -17.61 -10.85
CA HIS A 199 7.88 -17.37 -10.17
C HIS A 199 7.70 -16.74 -8.78
N PHE A 200 6.64 -15.96 -8.60
CA PHE A 200 6.33 -15.31 -7.34
C PHE A 200 5.95 -16.34 -6.28
N LEU A 201 5.09 -17.32 -6.61
CA LEU A 201 4.73 -18.40 -5.68
C LEU A 201 5.89 -19.34 -5.37
N ASP A 202 6.79 -19.58 -6.32
CA ASP A 202 8.00 -20.36 -6.09
C ASP A 202 8.97 -19.68 -5.10
N GLU A 203 9.07 -18.35 -5.13
CA GLU A 203 9.93 -17.60 -4.21
C GLU A 203 9.29 -17.39 -2.83
N PHE A 204 7.96 -17.32 -2.77
CA PHE A 204 7.19 -17.12 -1.53
C PHE A 204 6.26 -18.30 -1.26
N PRO A 205 6.79 -19.49 -0.92
CA PRO A 205 6.00 -20.72 -0.77
C PRO A 205 4.91 -20.63 0.31
N GLN A 206 5.07 -19.78 1.31
CA GLN A 206 4.03 -19.50 2.31
C GLN A 206 2.75 -18.87 1.70
N LEU A 207 2.87 -18.20 0.55
CA LEU A 207 1.71 -17.72 -0.20
C LEU A 207 1.04 -18.84 -0.97
N LYS A 208 1.79 -19.85 -1.40
CA LYS A 208 1.23 -21.00 -2.13
C LYS A 208 0.15 -21.71 -1.32
N GLU A 209 0.33 -21.86 -0.01
CA GLU A 209 -0.71 -22.43 0.88
C GLU A 209 -2.00 -21.60 0.92
N ILE A 210 -1.91 -20.28 0.67
CA ILE A 210 -3.08 -19.38 0.62
C ILE A 210 -3.81 -19.56 -0.72
N PHE A 211 -3.06 -19.64 -1.82
CA PHE A 211 -3.60 -19.69 -3.17
C PHE A 211 -3.92 -21.12 -3.69
N ASP A 212 -3.47 -22.19 -3.03
CA ASP A 212 -3.80 -23.59 -3.36
C ASP A 212 -5.17 -24.03 -2.79
N THR A 213 -6.07 -23.09 -2.51
CA THR A 213 -7.43 -23.34 -2.01
C THR A 213 -8.47 -23.08 -3.10
N GLU A 214 -9.72 -23.55 -2.94
CA GLU A 214 -10.80 -23.22 -3.90
C GLU A 214 -11.02 -21.71 -4.02
N ALA A 215 -10.85 -20.95 -2.92
CA ALA A 215 -10.88 -19.49 -2.92
C ALA A 215 -9.61 -18.85 -3.52
N GLY A 216 -8.58 -19.64 -3.77
CA GLY A 216 -7.29 -19.19 -4.28
C GLY A 216 -7.35 -18.61 -5.68
N GLU A 217 -8.27 -19.09 -6.54
CA GLU A 217 -8.50 -18.51 -7.86
C GLU A 217 -9.06 -17.08 -7.77
N GLU A 218 -10.03 -16.85 -6.88
CA GLU A 218 -10.59 -15.51 -6.64
C GLU A 218 -9.52 -14.58 -6.06
N MET A 219 -8.73 -15.05 -5.08
CA MET A 219 -7.64 -14.26 -4.50
C MET A 219 -6.54 -13.95 -5.53
N ARG A 220 -6.27 -14.87 -6.45
CA ARG A 220 -5.35 -14.67 -7.56
C ARG A 220 -5.86 -13.56 -8.49
N GLU A 221 -7.14 -13.59 -8.86
CA GLU A 221 -7.77 -12.55 -9.68
C GLU A 221 -7.74 -11.19 -8.99
N ILE A 222 -8.00 -11.14 -7.68
CA ILE A 222 -7.88 -9.91 -6.88
C ILE A 222 -6.43 -9.40 -6.92
N PHE A 223 -5.44 -10.26 -6.70
CA PHE A 223 -4.03 -9.86 -6.72
C PHE A 223 -3.59 -9.42 -8.12
N GLU A 224 -4.11 -10.06 -9.18
CA GLU A 224 -3.91 -9.63 -10.57
C GLU A 224 -4.42 -8.21 -10.74
N ASN A 225 -5.67 -7.95 -10.38
CA ASN A 225 -6.28 -6.63 -10.52
C ASN A 225 -5.54 -5.53 -9.74
N LEU A 226 -4.93 -5.87 -8.60
CA LEU A 226 -4.09 -4.96 -7.82
C LEU A 226 -2.76 -4.66 -8.51
N THR A 227 -2.12 -5.68 -9.10
CA THR A 227 -0.76 -5.59 -9.69
C THR A 227 -0.74 -5.16 -11.15
N ASN A 228 -1.91 -5.08 -11.79
CA ASN A 228 -2.08 -4.93 -13.23
C ASN A 228 -2.95 -3.71 -13.60
N SER A 229 -2.96 -2.69 -12.73
CA SER A 229 -3.87 -1.55 -12.83
C SER A 229 -3.61 -0.64 -14.04
N ARG A 230 -2.37 -0.62 -14.55
CA ARG A 230 -1.88 0.23 -15.64
C ARG A 230 -1.72 -0.53 -16.95
N CYS A 231 -1.35 -1.81 -16.90
CA CYS A 231 -0.91 -2.57 -18.06
C CYS A 231 -1.57 -3.97 -18.17
N PRO A 232 -2.89 -4.06 -18.47
CA PRO A 232 -3.65 -5.31 -18.52
C PRO A 232 -2.89 -6.51 -19.12
N GLY A 233 -2.54 -7.45 -18.25
CA GLY A 233 -1.88 -8.73 -18.54
C GLY A 233 -0.40 -8.74 -18.17
N ALA A 234 0.10 -7.66 -17.55
CA ALA A 234 1.48 -7.52 -17.14
C ALA A 234 1.60 -6.86 -15.75
N VAL A 235 2.73 -7.09 -15.09
CA VAL A 235 3.09 -6.47 -13.82
C VAL A 235 4.27 -5.54 -14.06
N ASP A 236 4.16 -4.29 -13.59
CA ASP A 236 5.26 -3.33 -13.58
C ASP A 236 5.87 -3.17 -12.17
N PRO A 237 7.19 -2.92 -12.04
CA PRO A 237 7.85 -2.83 -10.73
C PRO A 237 7.33 -1.67 -9.86
N LYS A 238 6.76 -0.59 -10.43
CA LYS A 238 6.19 0.54 -9.68
C LYS A 238 4.83 0.17 -9.10
N GLU A 239 4.00 -0.59 -9.81
CA GLU A 239 2.75 -1.15 -9.31
C GLU A 239 3.01 -2.13 -8.17
N LEU A 240 4.00 -3.00 -8.37
CA LEU A 240 4.41 -3.93 -7.33
C LEU A 240 4.92 -3.19 -6.08
N ASP A 241 5.73 -2.12 -6.24
CA ASP A 241 6.15 -1.30 -5.10
C ASP A 241 4.98 -0.66 -4.35
N ALA A 242 3.92 -0.26 -5.04
CA ALA A 242 2.76 0.37 -4.43
C ALA A 242 2.00 -0.59 -3.49
N ILE A 243 1.92 -1.86 -3.86
CA ILE A 243 1.30 -2.93 -3.06
C ILE A 243 2.17 -3.26 -1.84
N PHE A 244 3.49 -3.27 -1.99
CA PHE A 244 4.39 -3.68 -0.91
C PHE A 244 4.85 -2.55 0.02
N GLN A 245 4.05 -1.49 0.17
CA GLN A 245 4.23 -0.48 1.21
C GLN A 245 3.22 -0.72 2.35
N PRO A 246 3.66 -0.82 3.63
CA PRO A 246 4.93 -0.35 4.19
C PRO A 246 6.11 -1.35 4.10
N LEU A 247 7.33 -0.81 4.00
CA LEU A 247 8.58 -1.52 3.63
C LEU A 247 9.13 -2.54 4.64
N ASN A 248 8.58 -2.61 5.85
CA ASN A 248 9.16 -3.37 6.97
C ASN A 248 8.31 -4.59 7.37
N GLN A 249 7.32 -4.94 6.56
CA GLN A 249 6.42 -6.05 6.83
C GLN A 249 6.80 -7.26 5.98
N PRO A 250 6.70 -8.50 6.48
CA PRO A 250 6.89 -9.67 5.63
C PRO A 250 5.92 -9.66 4.45
N VAL A 251 6.39 -10.07 3.26
CA VAL A 251 5.60 -10.14 2.02
C VAL A 251 4.24 -10.82 2.24
N GLU A 252 4.24 -11.94 2.97
CA GLU A 252 3.03 -12.68 3.32
C GLU A 252 2.00 -11.83 4.05
N MET A 253 2.44 -11.04 5.04
CA MET A 253 1.55 -10.22 5.85
C MET A 253 0.93 -9.09 5.04
N ILE A 254 1.70 -8.49 4.12
CA ILE A 254 1.19 -7.45 3.22
C ILE A 254 0.13 -8.03 2.27
N VAL A 255 0.40 -9.18 1.65
CA VAL A 255 -0.56 -9.86 0.77
C VAL A 255 -1.84 -10.20 1.54
N ARG A 256 -1.71 -10.80 2.74
CA ARG A 256 -2.86 -11.12 3.59
C ARG A 256 -3.68 -9.88 3.94
N GLU A 257 -3.03 -8.78 4.31
CA GLU A 257 -3.71 -7.54 4.69
C GLU A 257 -4.41 -6.89 3.49
N HIS A 258 -3.81 -6.91 2.30
CA HIS A 258 -4.47 -6.42 1.09
C HIS A 258 -5.64 -7.28 0.66
N LEU A 259 -5.49 -8.61 0.65
CA LEU A 259 -6.59 -9.52 0.39
C LEU A 259 -7.70 -9.33 1.41
N LYS A 260 -7.37 -9.24 2.70
CA LYS A 260 -8.35 -8.96 3.77
C LYS A 260 -9.09 -7.65 3.53
N ASN A 261 -8.39 -6.56 3.21
CA ASN A 261 -9.03 -5.26 2.96
C ASN A 261 -9.91 -5.27 1.71
N HIS A 262 -9.51 -6.01 0.67
CA HIS A 262 -10.32 -6.19 -0.53
C HIS A 262 -11.56 -7.06 -0.27
N LEU A 263 -11.39 -8.18 0.44
CA LEU A 263 -12.50 -9.06 0.84
C LEU A 263 -13.44 -8.37 1.84
N SER A 264 -12.93 -7.50 2.71
CA SER A 264 -13.73 -6.75 3.69
C SER A 264 -14.48 -5.57 3.06
N SER A 265 -14.00 -5.05 1.93
CA SER A 265 -14.74 -4.08 1.11
C SER A 265 -15.77 -4.75 0.22
N ASN A 266 -15.67 -6.08 0.03
CA ASN A 266 -16.69 -6.90 -0.60
C ASN A 266 -17.73 -7.35 0.44
N SER A 267 -18.94 -6.80 0.36
CA SER A 267 -19.98 -6.79 1.42
C SER A 267 -20.35 -8.16 1.99
N VAL A 268 -20.24 -9.21 1.18
CA VAL A 268 -20.62 -10.59 1.54
C VAL A 268 -19.58 -11.26 2.44
N LEU A 269 -18.28 -10.99 2.22
CA LEU A 269 -17.18 -11.60 2.99
C LEU A 269 -16.90 -10.88 4.30
N LYS A 270 -17.24 -9.58 4.41
CA LYS A 270 -17.12 -8.81 5.66
C LYS A 270 -17.86 -9.48 6.83
N ILE A 271 -18.99 -10.14 6.56
CA ILE A 271 -19.73 -10.88 7.58
C ILE A 271 -18.98 -12.16 7.96
N ALA A 272 -18.54 -12.94 6.97
CA ALA A 272 -17.84 -14.20 7.18
C ALA A 272 -16.50 -14.05 7.93
N THR A 273 -15.75 -12.97 7.69
CA THR A 273 -14.46 -12.73 8.37
C THR A 273 -14.56 -12.01 9.72
N THR A 274 -15.71 -11.41 10.06
CA THR A 274 -15.92 -10.71 11.34
C THR A 274 -16.55 -11.61 12.41
N ILE A 275 -17.13 -12.75 12.01
CA ILE A 275 -17.65 -13.75 12.93
C ILE A 275 -16.49 -14.44 13.64
N ASP A 276 -16.22 -14.03 14.89
CA ASP A 276 -15.41 -14.82 15.82
C ASP A 276 -16.09 -16.21 15.98
N PRO A 277 -15.38 -17.34 15.89
CA PRO A 277 -15.94 -18.66 16.18
C PRO A 277 -16.63 -18.78 17.56
N SER A 278 -16.33 -17.87 18.49
CA SER A 278 -17.04 -17.76 19.77
C SER A 278 -18.46 -17.19 19.65
N MET A 279 -18.76 -16.49 18.55
CA MET A 279 -20.08 -16.03 18.15
C MET A 279 -20.84 -17.16 17.46
N GLN A 280 -21.29 -18.13 18.24
CA GLN A 280 -22.26 -19.13 17.80
C GLN A 280 -23.64 -18.45 17.66
N GLY A 281 -23.95 -17.93 16.48
CA GLY A 281 -25.30 -17.58 16.07
C GLY A 281 -25.78 -18.54 14.97
N GLU A 282 -27.07 -18.63 14.74
CA GLU A 282 -27.59 -19.25 13.51
C GLU A 282 -27.71 -18.16 12.45
N VAL A 283 -27.11 -18.38 11.27
CA VAL A 283 -27.36 -17.53 10.10
C VAL A 283 -28.79 -17.78 9.64
N GLN A 284 -29.62 -16.76 9.69
CA GLN A 284 -31.02 -16.84 9.32
C GLN A 284 -31.25 -16.05 8.02
N GLN A 285 -32.03 -16.63 7.12
CA GLN A 285 -32.48 -15.95 5.91
C GLN A 285 -33.72 -15.14 6.25
N TRP A 286 -33.74 -13.86 5.91
CA TRP A 286 -34.86 -12.98 6.14
C TRP A 286 -35.30 -12.37 4.82
N THR A 287 -36.61 -12.20 4.69
CA THR A 287 -37.21 -11.39 3.62
C THR A 287 -38.09 -10.36 4.28
N GLY A 288 -38.38 -9.27 3.59
CA GLY A 288 -39.22 -8.24 4.18
C GLY A 288 -39.46 -7.10 3.25
N TYR A 289 -39.97 -6.02 3.81
CA TYR A 289 -40.22 -4.81 3.08
C TYR A 289 -40.15 -3.57 3.96
N TRP A 290 -39.84 -2.44 3.32
CA TRP A 290 -39.97 -1.11 3.89
C TRP A 290 -41.14 -0.37 3.22
N ILE A 291 -41.74 0.59 3.93
CA ILE A 291 -42.82 1.44 3.44
C ILE A 291 -42.40 2.90 3.50
N LEU A 292 -42.42 3.62 2.37
CA LEU A 292 -42.22 5.07 2.26
C LEU A 292 -43.34 5.69 1.45
N ALA A 293 -44.11 6.62 2.01
CA ALA A 293 -45.15 7.36 1.28
C ALA A 293 -46.03 6.45 0.39
N SER A 294 -46.53 5.36 0.99
CA SER A 294 -47.33 4.29 0.33
C SER A 294 -46.61 3.42 -0.70
N HIS A 295 -45.32 3.64 -0.97
CA HIS A 295 -44.48 2.73 -1.75
C HIS A 295 -43.92 1.65 -0.84
N LYS A 296 -43.92 0.41 -1.35
CA LYS A 296 -43.43 -0.78 -0.65
C LYS A 296 -42.25 -1.35 -1.42
N GLY A 297 -41.04 -1.26 -0.86
CA GLY A 297 -39.85 -1.90 -1.42
C GLY A 297 -39.58 -3.23 -0.73
N VAL A 298 -39.34 -4.29 -1.51
CA VAL A 298 -38.99 -5.63 -0.99
C VAL A 298 -37.49 -5.71 -0.78
N MET A 299 -37.07 -6.42 0.26
CA MET A 299 -35.66 -6.68 0.55
C MET A 299 -35.45 -8.15 0.90
N ASP A 300 -34.38 -8.72 0.35
CA ASP A 300 -33.87 -10.03 0.72
C ASP A 300 -32.52 -9.85 1.41
N LEU A 301 -32.38 -10.44 2.60
CA LEU A 301 -31.19 -10.23 3.41
C LEU A 301 -30.90 -11.42 4.34
N GLU A 302 -29.63 -11.58 4.64
CA GLU A 302 -29.12 -12.54 5.61
C GLU A 302 -28.85 -11.79 6.91
N LEU A 303 -29.46 -12.22 8.01
CA LEU A 303 -29.14 -11.71 9.34
C LEU A 303 -28.55 -12.81 10.20
N PHE A 304 -27.59 -12.39 10.99
CA PHE A 304 -26.92 -13.17 11.99
C PHE A 304 -27.03 -12.41 13.31
N VAL A 305 -27.65 -13.05 14.30
CA VAL A 305 -27.68 -12.51 15.66
C VAL A 305 -26.73 -13.35 16.51
N THR A 306 -25.72 -12.70 17.07
CA THR A 306 -24.70 -13.33 17.90
C THR A 306 -25.21 -13.53 19.33
N TYR A 307 -24.51 -14.35 20.13
CA TYR A 307 -24.83 -14.51 21.56
C TYR A 307 -24.60 -13.26 22.40
N ASP A 308 -23.70 -12.37 21.99
CA ASP A 308 -23.49 -11.06 22.60
C ASP A 308 -24.43 -10.00 22.04
N HIS A 309 -25.55 -10.41 21.43
CA HIS A 309 -26.61 -9.55 20.96
C HIS A 309 -26.22 -8.62 19.81
N GLN A 310 -25.16 -8.90 19.05
CA GLN A 310 -24.85 -8.15 17.84
C GLN A 310 -25.69 -8.66 16.67
N VAL A 311 -26.15 -7.75 15.83
CA VAL A 311 -26.88 -8.02 14.60
C VAL A 311 -25.96 -7.70 13.44
N LEU A 312 -25.55 -8.71 12.70
CA LEU A 312 -24.71 -8.59 11.50
C LEU A 312 -25.50 -9.10 10.30
N GLY A 313 -25.27 -8.57 9.12
CA GLY A 313 -25.96 -9.06 7.93
C GLY A 313 -25.56 -8.39 6.63
N SER A 314 -26.08 -8.92 5.52
CA SER A 314 -25.98 -8.30 4.20
C SER A 314 -27.20 -8.65 3.38
N GLY A 315 -27.41 -7.94 2.30
CA GLY A 315 -28.46 -8.26 1.35
C GLY A 315 -28.40 -7.35 0.14
N GLU A 316 -29.47 -7.42 -0.64
CA GLU A 316 -29.68 -6.62 -1.83
C GLU A 316 -31.17 -6.26 -1.94
N ASP A 317 -31.44 -5.05 -2.40
CA ASP A 317 -32.79 -4.60 -2.76
C ASP A 317 -32.73 -3.72 -4.00
N GLU A 318 -33.84 -3.03 -4.33
CA GLU A 318 -33.93 -2.17 -5.51
C GLU A 318 -32.94 -0.99 -5.53
N VAL A 319 -32.39 -0.60 -4.37
CA VAL A 319 -31.38 0.46 -4.27
C VAL A 319 -29.98 -0.11 -4.53
N GLY A 320 -29.72 -1.35 -4.11
CA GLY A 320 -28.49 -2.09 -4.40
C GLY A 320 -28.02 -2.96 -3.23
N LYS A 321 -26.75 -3.36 -3.27
CA LYS A 321 -26.12 -4.20 -2.23
C LYS A 321 -25.82 -3.39 -0.96
N PHE A 322 -25.93 -4.05 0.20
CA PHE A 322 -25.71 -3.43 1.49
C PHE A 322 -25.17 -4.39 2.57
N THR A 323 -24.60 -3.82 3.64
CA THR A 323 -24.25 -4.51 4.89
C THR A 323 -25.08 -3.98 6.06
N ILE A 324 -25.25 -4.80 7.10
CA ILE A 324 -26.01 -4.52 8.31
C ILE A 324 -25.10 -4.70 9.54
N GLU A 325 -25.16 -3.75 10.47
CA GLU A 325 -24.49 -3.81 11.77
C GLU A 325 -25.38 -3.18 12.84
N GLY A 326 -25.54 -3.84 13.98
CA GLY A 326 -26.45 -3.39 15.04
C GLY A 326 -26.45 -4.28 16.27
N GLU A 327 -27.50 -4.17 17.08
CA GLU A 327 -27.69 -4.93 18.30
C GLU A 327 -29.15 -5.31 18.56
N GLU A 328 -29.35 -6.43 19.26
CA GLU A 328 -30.63 -6.93 19.73
C GLU A 328 -30.65 -7.04 21.26
N LEU A 329 -31.16 -6.00 21.92
CA LEU A 329 -31.30 -5.98 23.37
C LEU A 329 -32.71 -6.38 23.79
N ALA A 330 -32.82 -7.58 24.37
CA ALA A 330 -34.05 -8.25 24.74
C ALA A 330 -34.99 -8.50 23.54
N ALA A 331 -35.92 -7.59 23.29
CA ALA A 331 -36.82 -7.66 22.14
C ALA A 331 -36.69 -6.44 21.23
N ASN A 332 -35.83 -5.48 21.54
CA ASN A 332 -35.58 -4.33 20.68
C ASN A 332 -34.42 -4.66 19.76
N VAL A 333 -34.61 -4.42 18.47
CA VAL A 333 -33.63 -4.69 17.43
C VAL A 333 -33.30 -3.37 16.76
N ASN A 334 -32.07 -2.91 16.91
CA ASN A 334 -31.59 -1.67 16.29
C ASN A 334 -30.41 -2.00 15.38
N PHE A 335 -30.45 -1.61 14.12
CA PHE A 335 -29.32 -1.82 13.22
C PHE A 335 -29.22 -0.75 12.16
N THR A 336 -28.03 -0.63 11.62
CA THR A 336 -27.67 0.31 10.57
C THR A 336 -27.40 -0.45 9.29
N LYS A 337 -28.10 -0.06 8.22
CA LYS A 337 -27.91 -0.57 6.86
C LYS A 337 -27.02 0.40 6.09
N HIS A 338 -25.89 -0.10 5.59
CA HIS A 338 -24.93 0.64 4.79
C HIS A 338 -24.96 0.16 3.35
N TYR A 339 -25.47 0.98 2.44
CA TYR A 339 -25.36 0.70 1.02
C TYR A 339 -23.94 0.93 0.52
N VAL A 340 -23.47 0.07 -0.38
CA VAL A 340 -22.15 0.22 -1.01
C VAL A 340 -22.14 1.53 -1.80
N ASN A 341 -21.26 2.47 -1.42
CA ASN A 341 -21.07 3.79 -2.04
C ASN A 341 -22.30 4.72 -2.02
N ALA A 342 -23.26 4.51 -1.11
CA ALA A 342 -24.45 5.36 -1.03
C ALA A 342 -24.73 5.82 0.40
N HIS A 343 -25.99 5.81 0.82
CA HIS A 343 -26.45 6.38 2.09
C HIS A 343 -26.60 5.32 3.19
N ILE A 344 -26.82 5.79 4.41
CA ILE A 344 -27.01 4.98 5.61
C ILE A 344 -28.48 5.04 6.03
N VAL A 345 -29.06 3.89 6.36
CA VAL A 345 -30.43 3.78 6.87
C VAL A 345 -30.40 3.16 8.27
N ASN A 346 -30.97 3.84 9.24
CA ASN A 346 -31.08 3.34 10.61
C ASN A 346 -32.43 2.66 10.80
N TYR A 347 -32.44 1.46 11.36
CA TYR A 347 -33.62 0.68 11.68
C TYR A 347 -33.74 0.58 13.20
N GLU A 348 -34.94 0.88 13.70
CA GLU A 348 -35.33 0.72 15.10
C GLU A 348 -36.62 -0.09 15.13
N GLY A 349 -36.55 -1.30 15.68
CA GLY A 349 -37.67 -2.23 15.67
C GLY A 349 -37.76 -3.10 16.90
N LYS A 350 -38.72 -4.01 16.86
CA LYS A 350 -38.97 -5.01 17.89
C LYS A 350 -39.17 -6.38 17.27
N ARG A 351 -38.55 -7.39 17.88
CA ARG A 351 -38.80 -8.79 17.56
C ARG A 351 -40.17 -9.20 18.11
N VAL A 352 -41.00 -9.76 17.24
CA VAL A 352 -42.34 -10.27 17.54
C VAL A 352 -42.38 -11.77 17.31
N GLY A 353 -42.15 -12.56 18.37
CA GLY A 353 -41.98 -14.00 18.24
C GLY A 353 -40.58 -14.40 17.80
N LYS A 354 -40.42 -15.53 17.10
CA LYS A 354 -39.11 -15.99 16.61
C LYS A 354 -38.78 -15.45 15.22
N ASP A 355 -39.81 -15.26 14.40
CA ASP A 355 -39.66 -15.19 12.95
C ASP A 355 -40.07 -13.84 12.37
N ARG A 356 -40.21 -12.80 13.19
CA ARG A 356 -40.68 -11.49 12.74
C ARG A 356 -40.02 -10.35 13.50
N ILE A 357 -39.61 -9.31 12.77
CA ILE A 357 -39.12 -8.04 13.31
C ILE A 357 -39.90 -6.92 12.62
N GLU A 358 -40.50 -6.02 13.39
CA GLU A 358 -41.25 -4.88 12.85
C GLU A 358 -40.82 -3.58 13.52
N GLY A 359 -40.88 -2.47 12.81
CA GLY A 359 -40.41 -1.21 13.36
C GLY A 359 -40.45 -0.04 12.38
N SER A 360 -39.62 0.96 12.66
CA SER A 360 -39.42 2.12 11.81
C SER A 360 -37.99 2.23 11.34
N TRP A 361 -37.81 2.79 10.16
CA TRP A 361 -36.50 3.16 9.64
C TRP A 361 -36.40 4.67 9.44
N SER A 362 -35.17 5.19 9.43
CA SER A 362 -34.87 6.59 9.15
C SER A 362 -33.61 6.73 8.32
N LEU A 363 -33.61 7.70 7.41
CA LEU A 363 -32.40 8.07 6.66
C LEU A 363 -31.59 9.07 7.48
N SER A 364 -30.32 8.76 7.72
CA SER A 364 -29.39 9.73 8.28
C SER A 364 -28.90 10.62 7.16
N VAL A 365 -29.60 11.74 6.92
CA VAL A 365 -29.18 12.69 5.88
C VAL A 365 -28.38 13.80 6.53
N ASP A 366 -27.07 13.76 6.29
CA ASP A 366 -26.20 14.88 6.60
C ASP A 366 -26.47 15.99 5.55
N MET A 367 -26.80 17.19 6.03
CA MET A 367 -26.78 18.50 5.33
C MET A 367 -28.10 19.17 4.88
N PHE A 368 -29.24 18.50 4.67
CA PHE A 368 -30.43 19.19 4.12
C PHE A 368 -31.78 19.00 4.84
N GLY A 369 -31.78 18.40 6.03
CA GLY A 369 -32.82 18.66 7.05
C GLY A 369 -34.16 17.93 6.91
N ASP A 370 -34.44 17.24 5.80
CA ASP A 370 -35.63 16.38 5.71
C ASP A 370 -35.30 14.93 6.09
N TRP A 371 -35.83 14.52 7.25
CA TRP A 371 -35.74 13.15 7.74
C TRP A 371 -36.80 12.31 7.03
N SER A 372 -36.39 11.52 6.06
CA SER A 372 -37.25 10.45 5.55
C SER A 372 -37.35 9.36 6.60
N ARG A 373 -38.58 8.98 6.94
CA ARG A 373 -38.91 7.92 7.89
C ARG A 373 -40.02 7.05 7.32
N GLY A 374 -40.02 5.78 7.70
CA GLY A 374 -41.05 4.85 7.28
C GLY A 374 -41.13 3.64 8.20
N GLU A 375 -42.04 2.74 7.88
CA GLU A 375 -42.22 1.47 8.61
C GLU A 375 -41.48 0.35 7.88
N PHE A 376 -41.10 -0.71 8.59
CA PHE A 376 -40.58 -1.93 7.99
C PHE A 376 -41.13 -3.18 8.67
N LEU A 377 -41.09 -4.28 7.91
CA LEU A 377 -41.37 -5.63 8.39
C LEU A 377 -40.32 -6.59 7.81
N LEU A 378 -39.71 -7.39 8.67
CA LEU A 378 -38.86 -8.53 8.31
C LEU A 378 -39.50 -9.81 8.83
N GLU A 379 -39.48 -10.85 8.01
CA GLU A 379 -39.95 -12.19 8.31
C GLU A 379 -38.83 -13.19 8.03
N ASN A 380 -38.58 -14.09 8.97
CA ASN A 380 -37.61 -15.15 8.80
C ASN A 380 -38.15 -16.14 7.77
N VAL A 381 -37.39 -16.37 6.71
CA VAL A 381 -37.69 -17.39 5.72
C VAL A 381 -37.29 -18.73 6.32
N VAL A 382 -38.16 -19.27 7.17
CA VAL A 382 -38.05 -20.65 7.63
C VAL A 382 -38.27 -21.53 6.41
N ARG A 383 -37.19 -21.85 5.69
CA ARG A 383 -37.24 -22.85 4.64
C ARG A 383 -37.53 -24.16 5.35
N HIS A 384 -38.72 -24.71 5.14
CA HIS A 384 -38.93 -26.13 5.38
C HIS A 384 -37.91 -26.87 4.52
N GLU A 385 -36.86 -27.41 5.16
CA GLU A 385 -35.83 -28.19 4.49
C GLU A 385 -36.46 -29.48 3.94
N ASP A 386 -36.88 -29.44 2.68
CA ASP A 386 -36.99 -30.67 1.91
C ASP A 386 -35.56 -31.17 1.63
N HIS A 387 -35.32 -32.42 2.01
CA HIS A 387 -34.06 -32.94 2.56
C HIS A 387 -32.85 -33.11 1.61
N GLU A 388 -32.86 -32.59 0.38
CA GLU A 388 -31.96 -33.11 -0.69
C GLU A 388 -30.74 -32.26 -1.09
N ASP A 389 -30.55 -31.02 -0.62
CA ASP A 389 -29.40 -30.18 -1.07
C ASP A 389 -28.62 -29.48 0.06
N SER A 390 -28.52 -30.16 1.21
CA SER A 390 -27.90 -29.61 2.44
C SER A 390 -26.40 -29.92 2.60
N SER A 391 -25.79 -30.76 1.75
CA SER A 391 -24.38 -31.16 1.90
C SER A 391 -23.42 -30.05 1.45
N LEU A 392 -23.61 -29.47 0.26
CA LEU A 392 -22.74 -28.42 -0.28
C LEU A 392 -22.73 -27.16 0.60
N ARG A 393 -23.86 -26.86 1.26
CA ARG A 393 -23.99 -25.72 2.18
C ARG A 393 -23.36 -25.98 3.55
N ARG A 394 -23.42 -27.21 4.07
CA ARG A 394 -22.73 -27.58 5.31
C ARG A 394 -21.22 -27.54 5.15
N ASP A 395 -20.70 -27.91 3.98
CA ASP A 395 -19.25 -27.94 3.74
C ASP A 395 -18.65 -26.52 3.68
N ALA A 396 -19.35 -25.56 3.06
CA ALA A 396 -18.93 -24.15 3.06
C ALA A 396 -18.97 -23.50 4.46
N ILE A 397 -20.00 -23.80 5.26
CA ILE A 397 -20.11 -23.31 6.65
C ILE A 397 -19.06 -23.97 7.56
N CYS A 398 -18.81 -25.28 7.37
CA CYS A 398 -17.78 -26.01 8.11
C CYS A 398 -16.37 -25.52 7.78
N TRP A 399 -16.12 -25.11 6.53
CA TRP A 399 -14.85 -24.50 6.11
C TRP A 399 -14.65 -23.11 6.71
N LEU A 400 -15.67 -22.23 6.68
CA LEU A 400 -15.61 -20.91 7.31
C LEU A 400 -15.36 -21.00 8.82
N GLN A 401 -15.97 -21.98 9.50
CA GLN A 401 -15.70 -22.28 10.91
C GLN A 401 -14.28 -22.81 11.15
N GLN A 402 -13.71 -23.60 10.23
CA GLN A 402 -12.33 -24.09 10.31
C GLN A 402 -11.31 -22.96 10.11
N VAL A 403 -11.47 -22.12 9.09
CA VAL A 403 -10.59 -20.98 8.81
C VAL A 403 -10.60 -19.98 9.97
N ALA A 404 -11.78 -19.75 10.56
CA ALA A 404 -11.92 -18.89 11.73
C ALA A 404 -11.30 -19.51 13.02
N CYS A 405 -11.31 -20.85 13.17
CA CYS A 405 -10.59 -21.54 14.26
C CYS A 405 -9.07 -21.50 14.12
N LEU A 406 -8.55 -21.46 12.88
CA LEU A 406 -7.13 -21.50 12.56
C LEU A 406 -6.41 -20.15 12.70
N ASN A 407 -7.14 -19.04 12.71
CA ASN A 407 -6.59 -17.68 12.91
C ASN A 407 -6.49 -17.25 14.39
N ARG A 408 -6.63 -18.18 15.33
CA ARG A 408 -6.65 -17.87 16.76
C ARG A 408 -5.23 -17.65 17.29
N VAL A 409 -4.79 -16.39 17.33
CA VAL A 409 -3.65 -15.99 18.16
C VAL A 409 -4.07 -16.13 19.62
N ARG A 410 -3.57 -17.16 20.31
CA ARG A 410 -3.80 -17.32 21.76
C ARG A 410 -2.67 -16.65 22.51
N ASN A 411 -2.99 -15.61 23.28
CA ASN A 411 -2.07 -15.04 24.26
C ASN A 411 -2.10 -15.90 25.51
N TRP A 412 -0.94 -16.31 25.98
CA TRP A 412 -0.75 -17.11 27.17
C TRP A 412 0.32 -16.45 28.04
N ASN A 413 -0.05 -16.19 29.29
CA ASN A 413 0.87 -15.80 30.33
C ASN A 413 1.25 -17.06 31.10
N GLY A 414 2.54 -17.29 31.29
CA GLY A 414 3.00 -18.33 32.20
C GLY A 414 4.48 -18.19 32.49
N PHE A 415 5.12 -19.30 32.84
CA PHE A 415 6.50 -19.30 33.28
C PHE A 415 7.29 -20.43 32.64
N TYR A 416 8.59 -20.24 32.48
CA TYR A 416 9.55 -21.30 32.20
C TYR A 416 10.59 -21.37 33.32
N GLU A 417 11.12 -22.56 33.58
CA GLU A 417 12.16 -22.78 34.58
C GLU A 417 13.52 -22.90 33.89
N GLN A 418 14.48 -22.10 34.32
CA GLN A 418 15.86 -22.18 33.87
C GLN A 418 16.78 -22.02 35.08
N PHE A 419 17.69 -22.99 35.29
CA PHE A 419 18.60 -22.99 36.44
C PHE A 419 17.90 -22.90 37.81
N ASP A 420 16.81 -23.66 37.99
CA ASP A 420 15.99 -23.67 39.23
C ASP A 420 15.32 -22.33 39.57
N GLU A 421 15.25 -21.40 38.61
CA GLU A 421 14.53 -20.13 38.72
C GLU A 421 13.38 -20.06 37.71
N ASN A 422 12.25 -19.49 38.13
CA ASN A 422 11.08 -19.27 37.28
C ASN A 422 11.11 -17.90 36.62
N TYR A 423 10.88 -17.87 35.32
CA TYR A 423 10.84 -16.67 34.50
C TYR A 423 9.45 -16.50 33.90
N GLU A 424 8.80 -15.36 34.19
CA GLU A 424 7.52 -15.01 33.57
C GLU A 424 7.71 -14.76 32.07
N MET A 425 6.77 -15.26 31.28
CA MET A 425 6.73 -15.04 29.84
C MET A 425 5.31 -14.78 29.37
N GLU A 426 5.19 -13.85 28.43
CA GLU A 426 3.99 -13.63 27.64
C GLU A 426 4.25 -14.18 26.24
N THR A 427 3.45 -15.15 25.80
CA THR A 427 3.60 -15.78 24.50
C THR A 427 2.29 -15.77 23.74
N SER A 428 2.39 -15.64 22.43
CA SER A 428 1.27 -15.73 21.50
C SER A 428 1.57 -16.82 20.50
N PHE A 429 0.61 -17.71 20.23
CA PHE A 429 0.80 -18.79 19.26
C PHE A 429 -0.41 -19.00 18.36
N VAL A 430 -0.14 -19.57 17.18
CA VAL A 430 -1.09 -19.89 16.12
C VAL A 430 -0.87 -21.34 15.70
N PHE A 431 -1.96 -22.09 15.55
CA PHE A 431 -1.95 -23.45 15.00
C PHE A 431 -2.22 -23.38 13.50
N THR A 432 -1.40 -24.07 12.71
CA THR A 432 -1.63 -24.23 11.27
C THR A 432 -2.55 -25.44 11.02
N PRO A 433 -3.20 -25.52 9.84
CA PRO A 433 -3.96 -26.70 9.44
C PRO A 433 -3.13 -27.98 9.41
N SER A 434 -1.83 -27.87 9.15
CA SER A 434 -0.89 -28.99 9.13
C SER A 434 -0.54 -29.53 10.52
N GLY A 435 -1.13 -28.98 11.59
CA GLY A 435 -0.82 -29.33 12.97
C GLY A 435 0.49 -28.72 13.48
N ARG A 436 1.08 -27.74 12.79
CA ARG A 436 2.23 -26.97 13.29
C ARG A 436 1.77 -25.85 14.21
N VAL A 437 2.65 -25.47 15.13
CA VAL A 437 2.47 -24.36 16.05
C VAL A 437 3.59 -23.37 15.80
N HIS A 438 3.22 -22.11 15.57
CA HIS A 438 4.15 -20.99 15.52
C HIS A 438 3.84 -20.06 16.67
N GLY A 439 4.86 -19.58 17.38
CA GLY A 439 4.67 -18.63 18.46
C GLY A 439 5.74 -17.56 18.51
N LYS A 440 5.37 -16.44 19.11
CA LYS A 440 6.25 -15.32 19.45
C LYS A 440 5.94 -14.89 20.87
N GLY A 441 6.95 -14.48 21.61
CA GLY A 441 6.78 -14.01 22.98
C GLY A 441 7.85 -13.05 23.42
N ASN A 442 7.72 -12.61 24.66
CA ASN A 442 8.68 -11.77 25.34
C ASN A 442 8.82 -12.24 26.80
N ASP A 443 10.05 -12.27 27.29
CA ASP A 443 10.39 -12.53 28.68
C ASP A 443 11.36 -11.46 29.20
N SER A 444 11.99 -11.68 30.36
CA SER A 444 12.95 -10.74 30.95
C SER A 444 14.30 -10.69 30.21
N ILE A 445 14.58 -11.65 29.32
CA ILE A 445 15.79 -11.72 28.49
C ILE A 445 15.54 -11.02 27.14
N GLY A 446 14.31 -11.10 26.61
CA GLY A 446 13.84 -10.32 25.48
C GLY A 446 12.82 -11.05 24.60
N PHE A 447 12.69 -10.58 23.35
CA PHE A 447 11.77 -11.17 22.38
C PHE A 447 12.30 -12.50 21.84
N TYR A 448 11.40 -13.47 21.69
CA TYR A 448 11.71 -14.77 21.10
C TYR A 448 10.61 -15.23 20.14
N THR A 449 10.97 -16.17 19.26
CA THR A 449 10.05 -16.88 18.37
C THR A 449 10.32 -18.38 18.44
N TRP A 450 9.30 -19.19 18.24
CA TRP A 450 9.41 -20.65 18.28
C TRP A 450 8.46 -21.30 17.26
N CYS A 451 8.82 -22.50 16.80
CA CYS A 451 7.94 -23.33 15.97
C CYS A 451 8.11 -24.80 16.34
N GLY A 452 7.03 -25.58 16.21
CA GLY A 452 7.04 -27.02 16.49
C GLY A 452 5.80 -27.72 15.94
N ASP A 453 5.79 -29.04 15.99
CA ASP A 453 4.62 -29.84 15.62
C ASP A 453 3.75 -30.09 16.87
N SER A 454 2.44 -29.90 16.77
CA SER A 454 1.52 -30.24 17.85
C SER A 454 1.41 -31.76 17.94
N ALA A 455 1.85 -32.34 19.06
CA ALA A 455 1.70 -33.76 19.33
C ALA A 455 0.25 -34.09 19.72
N VAL A 456 -0.72 -33.85 18.83
CA VAL A 456 -2.06 -34.39 19.00
C VAL A 456 -2.02 -35.86 18.59
N LYS A 457 -1.64 -36.73 19.53
CA LYS A 457 -1.92 -38.16 19.37
C LYS A 457 -3.45 -38.31 19.35
N ARG A 458 -4.03 -38.60 18.18
CA ARG A 458 -5.36 -39.21 18.11
C ARG A 458 -5.30 -40.48 18.97
N THR A 459 -5.91 -40.45 20.15
CA THR A 459 -6.36 -41.67 20.81
C THR A 459 -7.46 -42.23 19.93
N GLU A 460 -7.08 -43.07 18.96
CA GLU A 460 -8.02 -44.00 18.35
C GLU A 460 -8.52 -44.91 19.48
N GLU A 461 -9.83 -44.81 19.73
CA GLU A 461 -10.56 -45.70 20.62
C GLU A 461 -10.33 -47.15 20.17
N ARG A 462 -9.81 -47.95 21.10
CA ARG A 462 -9.88 -49.41 21.01
C ARG A 462 -11.32 -49.83 21.24
N GLU A 463 -11.90 -50.52 20.27
CA GLU A 463 -12.97 -51.51 20.50
C GLU A 463 -12.50 -52.63 21.45
#